data_AF-A0A6B9Y6H0-F1
#
_entry.id   AF-A0A6B9Y6H0-F1
#
_cell.length_a   1.000
_cell.length_b   1.000
_cell.length_c   1.000
_cell.angle_alpha   90.00
_cell.angle_beta   90.00
_cell.angle_gamma   90.00
#
_symmetry.space_group_name_H-M   'P 1'
#
loop_
_entity.id
_entity.type
_entity.pdbx_description
1 polymer ?
#
loop_
_entity_poly.entity_id
_entity_poly.type
_entity_poly.pdbx_seq_one_letter_code
_entity_poly.pdbx_strand_id
1 'polypeptide(L)'
;MPTLVKWVSLLVIVTSLSAIVFGTGAFSAVTADRIGEIDTASDESALLGVDVERPVEASGGSTLVTVTNNANQPLVVEISLTSNTDPGVSIPNGLQQATLAPGESTTFSVNVNPARRPETIEFDLTAVGEGGDGISVSLTRSTVVEEIDVGACTGPRQVFDRNVNGDIDVDNGSVVLSPTVAVNGDVDAAECVIVKDKGRIGGDVSAGAAVQLGSSAQINGAIDAGGDVTLGEKAQAKGDVDAEGDVSAGGKSQIGGDTTAGGDVSVGEKAQIKGDVDAGGNVDLGSKAQIKGSADAGGDVSVGSKAQIGGDTTAGGDVAAGENAQLKGDTDAGGSISLGTGAQIKGSADAGGGISIGENAQIQGAATADGGGVSVGRNGQIKGDVSAADDVSLGANAQIKGDADAGGDVSLGRNAQVKGDLTAGSGLELGENARVDGDVSIGSHTTLRMGPNSAITGEAEADDPSTVTIECASGARIDGTPCDSYTFG
;
A
#
# COMPACT_ATOMS: atom_id res chain seq x y z
N MET A 1 -53.55 41.19 72.01
CA MET A 1 -53.23 41.73 70.68
C MET A 1 -53.21 40.57 69.67
N PRO A 2 -53.42 40.82 68.36
CA PRO A 2 -54.14 39.91 67.43
C PRO A 2 -53.19 38.94 66.66
N THR A 3 -53.55 38.08 65.69
CA THR A 3 -54.69 37.91 64.71
C THR A 3 -55.04 36.42 64.49
N LEU A 4 -56.29 35.96 64.26
CA LEU A 4 -56.96 35.72 62.94
C LEU A 4 -56.05 35.20 61.79
N VAL A 5 -56.43 34.22 60.94
CA VAL A 5 -57.63 34.10 60.05
C VAL A 5 -58.03 32.62 59.74
N LYS A 6 -59.26 32.34 59.28
CA LYS A 6 -59.83 31.02 58.83
C LYS A 6 -59.65 30.76 57.31
N TRP A 7 -60.01 29.56 56.80
CA TRP A 7 -60.77 29.18 55.56
C TRP A 7 -60.39 27.72 55.19
N VAL A 8 -61.25 26.70 55.31
CA VAL A 8 -62.33 26.18 54.41
C VAL A 8 -61.89 25.06 53.44
N SER A 9 -62.81 24.12 53.22
CA SER A 9 -62.63 22.73 52.74
C SER A 9 -62.64 22.53 51.22
N LEU A 10 -62.20 21.34 50.75
CA LEU A 10 -62.90 20.61 49.68
C LEU A 10 -62.64 19.09 49.72
N LEU A 11 -63.68 18.29 49.52
CA LEU A 11 -63.62 16.85 49.22
C LEU A 11 -64.11 16.66 47.78
N VAL A 12 -63.36 15.92 46.96
CA VAL A 12 -63.77 15.54 45.60
C VAL A 12 -63.54 14.04 45.42
N ILE A 13 -64.61 13.31 45.14
CA ILE A 13 -64.59 11.94 44.64
C ILE A 13 -65.00 12.01 43.17
N VAL A 14 -64.18 11.46 42.27
CA VAL A 14 -64.55 11.24 40.87
C VAL A 14 -64.26 9.79 40.52
N THR A 15 -65.25 9.14 39.90
CA THR A 15 -65.20 7.74 39.44
C THR A 15 -65.35 7.70 37.92
N SER A 16 -64.41 7.09 37.21
CA SER A 16 -64.66 6.50 35.88
C SER A 16 -63.52 5.57 35.43
N LEU A 17 -63.89 4.46 34.79
CA LEU A 17 -62.99 3.68 33.94
C LEU A 17 -62.84 4.39 32.58
N SER A 18 -61.65 4.35 32.00
CA SER A 18 -61.40 4.44 30.55
C SER A 18 -60.15 3.64 30.21
N ALA A 19 -60.14 3.00 29.03
CA ALA A 19 -59.06 2.10 28.63
C ALA A 19 -57.73 2.82 28.40
N ILE A 20 -56.62 2.19 28.81
CA ILE A 20 -55.25 2.64 28.52
C ILE A 20 -54.81 1.97 27.22
N VAL A 21 -54.54 2.77 26.19
CA VAL A 21 -53.78 2.35 25.01
C VAL A 21 -52.32 2.69 25.29
N PHE A 22 -51.44 1.70 25.26
CA PHE A 22 -50.00 1.92 25.34
C PHE A 22 -49.44 2.16 23.94
N GLY A 23 -48.89 3.35 23.72
CA GLY A 23 -47.94 3.63 22.66
C GLY A 23 -46.68 4.18 23.30
N THR A 24 -45.58 3.43 23.23
CA THR A 24 -44.27 3.81 23.80
C THR A 24 -43.50 4.67 22.80
N GLY A 25 -43.27 5.94 23.16
CA GLY A 25 -42.38 6.83 22.39
C GLY A 25 -40.92 6.67 22.82
N ALA A 26 -39.99 7.03 21.93
CA ALA A 26 -38.64 7.41 22.34
C ALA A 26 -38.68 8.84 22.89
N PHE A 27 -38.10 9.05 24.07
CA PHE A 27 -38.07 10.34 24.75
C PHE A 27 -36.66 10.62 25.28
N SER A 28 -36.17 11.86 25.12
CA SER A 28 -34.88 12.30 25.67
C SER A 28 -34.92 12.57 27.18
N ALA A 29 -36.11 12.77 27.76
CA ALA A 29 -36.36 12.80 29.19
C ALA A 29 -37.83 12.47 29.51
N VAL A 30 -38.07 11.74 30.60
CA VAL A 30 -39.41 11.47 31.15
C VAL A 30 -39.44 11.88 32.62
N THR A 31 -40.48 12.60 33.04
CA THR A 31 -40.78 12.85 34.46
C THR A 31 -42.19 12.36 34.75
N ALA A 32 -42.30 11.24 35.46
CA ALA A 32 -43.58 10.62 35.82
C ALA A 32 -43.79 10.68 37.34
N ASP A 33 -44.94 11.20 37.78
CA ASP A 33 -45.28 11.38 39.21
C ASP A 33 -45.99 10.15 39.82
N ARG A 34 -45.92 8.98 39.15
CA ARG A 34 -46.41 7.70 39.67
C ARG A 34 -45.52 6.55 39.26
N ILE A 35 -45.36 5.61 40.19
CA ILE A 35 -44.49 4.43 40.08
C ILE A 35 -45.02 3.50 38.98
N GLY A 36 -44.41 3.60 37.81
CA GLY A 36 -44.57 2.71 36.67
C GLY A 36 -43.27 2.67 35.89
N GLU A 37 -42.79 1.47 35.60
CA GLU A 37 -41.66 1.26 34.70
C GLU A 37 -42.14 1.57 33.28
N ILE A 38 -41.47 2.48 32.58
CA ILE A 38 -41.82 2.89 31.23
C ILE A 38 -40.70 2.40 30.33
N ASP A 39 -40.98 1.35 29.55
CA ASP A 39 -40.08 0.89 28.51
C ASP A 39 -39.95 1.97 27.43
N THR A 40 -38.73 2.46 27.24
CA THR A 40 -38.37 3.36 26.14
C THR A 40 -38.05 2.54 24.90
N ALA A 41 -38.75 2.80 23.79
CA ALA A 41 -38.38 2.24 22.50
C ALA A 41 -36.98 2.72 22.07
N SER A 42 -36.29 1.91 21.25
CA SER A 42 -35.09 2.35 20.55
C SER A 42 -35.44 3.34 19.44
N ASP A 43 -34.46 4.07 18.90
CA ASP A 43 -34.69 5.05 17.84
C ASP A 43 -35.33 4.41 16.59
N GLU A 44 -35.08 3.13 16.30
CA GLU A 44 -35.66 2.40 15.16
C GLU A 44 -37.09 1.88 15.43
N SER A 45 -37.43 1.62 16.70
CA SER A 45 -38.70 1.00 17.13
C SER A 45 -39.72 1.98 17.71
N ALA A 46 -39.37 3.26 17.81
CA ALA A 46 -40.26 4.34 18.20
C ALA A 46 -41.34 4.64 17.14
N LEU A 47 -42.39 5.36 17.52
CA LEU A 47 -43.46 5.85 16.61
C LEU A 47 -42.92 6.62 15.39
N LEU A 48 -41.73 7.20 15.53
CA LEU A 48 -40.93 7.76 14.46
C LEU A 48 -39.59 7.03 14.50
N GLY A 49 -39.38 6.11 13.56
CA GLY A 49 -38.10 5.45 13.38
C GLY A 49 -37.07 6.44 12.86
N VAL A 50 -35.91 6.56 13.51
CA VAL A 50 -34.84 7.49 13.13
C VAL A 50 -33.51 6.75 13.07
N ASP A 51 -32.96 6.61 11.87
CA ASP A 51 -31.67 5.96 11.63
C ASP A 51 -30.69 6.98 11.07
N VAL A 52 -29.70 7.39 11.88
CA VAL A 52 -28.79 8.50 11.58
C VAL A 52 -27.50 7.98 10.99
N GLU A 53 -27.14 8.48 9.80
CA GLU A 53 -25.91 8.12 9.10
C GLU A 53 -24.68 8.51 9.93
N ARG A 54 -23.75 7.58 10.12
CA ARG A 54 -22.62 7.71 11.06
C ARG A 54 -21.41 6.92 10.57
N PRO A 55 -20.35 7.56 10.04
CA PRO A 55 -20.19 8.99 9.78
C PRO A 55 -20.95 9.45 8.54
N VAL A 56 -21.24 10.75 8.45
CA VAL A 56 -21.64 11.37 7.17
C VAL A 56 -20.39 11.70 6.36
N GLU A 57 -20.38 11.36 5.08
CA GLU A 57 -19.27 11.67 4.19
C GLU A 57 -19.09 13.16 3.93
N ALA A 58 -17.85 13.59 3.74
CA ALA A 58 -17.50 14.94 3.29
C ALA A 58 -17.78 15.17 1.79
N SER A 59 -18.99 14.86 1.31
CA SER A 59 -19.40 14.91 -0.10
C SER A 59 -20.72 15.68 -0.33
N GLY A 60 -21.10 15.86 -1.60
CA GLY A 60 -22.33 16.56 -1.98
C GLY A 60 -23.51 15.59 -2.15
N GLY A 61 -24.54 15.72 -1.32
CA GLY A 61 -25.73 14.85 -1.37
C GLY A 61 -25.69 13.65 -0.43
N SER A 62 -24.68 13.55 0.45
CA SER A 62 -24.51 12.50 1.45
C SER A 62 -25.79 12.31 2.27
N THR A 63 -26.17 11.05 2.52
CA THR A 63 -27.25 10.71 3.46
C THR A 63 -26.93 11.28 4.85
N LEU A 64 -27.93 11.85 5.52
CA LEU A 64 -27.85 12.32 6.90
C LEU A 64 -28.63 11.40 7.83
N VAL A 65 -29.85 11.02 7.42
CA VAL A 65 -30.78 10.25 8.25
C VAL A 65 -31.89 9.65 7.40
N THR A 66 -32.24 8.40 7.69
CA THR A 66 -33.46 7.75 7.19
C THR A 66 -34.52 7.78 8.29
N VAL A 67 -35.75 8.16 7.92
CA VAL A 67 -36.86 8.36 8.84
C VAL A 67 -38.05 7.51 8.41
N THR A 68 -38.60 6.74 9.34
CA THR A 68 -39.70 5.80 9.11
C THR A 68 -40.91 6.17 9.96
N ASN A 69 -42.09 6.27 9.34
CA ASN A 69 -43.32 6.50 10.07
C ASN A 69 -43.90 5.18 10.62
N ASN A 70 -43.58 4.85 11.86
CA ASN A 70 -44.14 3.69 12.57
C ASN A 70 -45.51 4.02 13.25
N ALA A 71 -46.04 5.22 13.08
CA ALA A 71 -47.32 5.62 13.65
C ALA A 71 -48.51 5.23 12.75
N ASN A 72 -49.68 5.02 13.36
CA ASN A 72 -50.92 4.67 12.65
C ASN A 72 -51.61 5.87 11.96
N GLN A 73 -50.90 6.97 11.70
CA GLN A 73 -51.40 8.15 11.00
C GLN A 73 -50.29 8.79 10.14
N PRO A 74 -50.61 9.52 9.06
CA PRO A 74 -49.60 10.24 8.29
C PRO A 74 -48.87 11.29 9.13
N LEU A 75 -47.55 11.42 8.90
CA LEU A 75 -46.69 12.40 9.56
C LEU A 75 -46.01 13.30 8.52
N VAL A 76 -46.01 14.61 8.76
CA VAL A 76 -45.16 15.57 8.05
C VAL A 76 -43.86 15.67 8.83
N VAL A 77 -42.75 15.24 8.22
CA VAL A 77 -41.40 15.25 8.79
C VAL A 77 -40.60 16.37 8.14
N GLU A 78 -39.88 17.14 8.95
CA GLU A 78 -39.02 18.27 8.51
C GLU A 78 -37.67 18.23 9.24
N ILE A 79 -36.59 18.55 8.52
CA ILE A 79 -35.23 18.58 9.06
C ILE A 79 -34.59 19.96 8.86
N SER A 80 -33.88 20.42 9.89
CA SER A 80 -33.09 21.65 9.86
C SER A 80 -31.73 21.46 10.55
N LEU A 81 -30.68 22.11 10.04
CA LEU A 81 -29.36 22.12 10.69
C LEU A 81 -29.36 23.14 11.84
N THR A 82 -28.78 22.77 12.99
CA THR A 82 -28.66 23.69 14.13
C THR A 82 -27.55 24.72 13.93
N SER A 83 -27.52 25.75 14.77
CA SER A 83 -26.43 26.74 14.78
C SER A 83 -25.06 26.19 15.22
N ASN A 84 -25.00 24.94 15.69
CA ASN A 84 -23.75 24.29 16.10
C ASN A 84 -23.09 23.53 14.94
N THR A 85 -23.80 23.29 13.85
CA THR A 85 -23.27 22.66 12.64
C THR A 85 -22.25 23.56 11.94
N ASP A 86 -21.16 22.98 11.46
CA ASP A 86 -20.12 23.73 10.75
C ASP A 86 -20.65 24.39 9.47
N PRO A 87 -20.28 25.66 9.15
CA PRO A 87 -20.73 26.36 7.95
C PRO A 87 -20.30 25.75 6.60
N GLY A 88 -19.52 24.66 6.58
CA GLY A 88 -19.26 23.82 5.43
C GLY A 88 -20.37 22.81 5.12
N VAL A 89 -21.34 22.63 6.01
CA VAL A 89 -22.49 21.73 5.84
C VAL A 89 -23.73 22.55 5.47
N SER A 90 -24.53 22.05 4.53
CA SER A 90 -25.77 22.71 4.09
C SER A 90 -26.81 21.69 3.60
N ILE A 91 -28.09 22.04 3.63
CA ILE A 91 -29.14 21.17 3.10
C ILE A 91 -29.33 21.42 1.59
N PRO A 92 -29.23 20.40 0.71
CA PRO A 92 -29.55 20.49 -0.71
C PRO A 92 -30.90 21.16 -0.95
N ASN A 93 -30.90 22.20 -1.80
CA ASN A 93 -32.08 22.97 -2.21
C ASN A 93 -32.85 23.73 -1.09
N GLY A 94 -32.32 23.78 0.14
CA GLY A 94 -32.92 24.53 1.25
C GLY A 94 -33.70 23.64 2.23
N LEU A 95 -35.00 23.85 2.38
CA LEU A 95 -35.81 23.08 3.32
C LEU A 95 -36.07 21.67 2.78
N GLN A 96 -35.81 20.62 3.57
CA GLN A 96 -36.28 19.28 3.28
C GLN A 96 -37.43 18.91 4.22
N GLN A 97 -38.57 18.57 3.61
CA GLN A 97 -39.80 18.16 4.28
C GLN A 97 -40.48 17.06 3.45
N ALA A 98 -41.06 16.07 4.11
CA ALA A 98 -41.77 14.96 3.47
C ALA A 98 -43.02 14.58 4.28
N THR A 99 -44.10 14.18 3.60
CA THR A 99 -45.26 13.55 4.24
C THR A 99 -45.15 12.04 4.07
N LEU A 100 -45.14 11.30 5.18
CA LEU A 100 -45.00 9.84 5.22
C LEU A 100 -46.31 9.18 5.64
N ALA A 101 -46.81 8.24 4.85
CA ALA A 101 -47.90 7.34 5.25
C ALA A 101 -47.44 6.35 6.34
N PRO A 102 -48.36 5.71 7.08
CA PRO A 102 -48.01 4.63 8.01
C PRO A 102 -47.21 3.51 7.34
N GLY A 103 -46.02 3.22 7.87
CA GLY A 103 -45.07 2.24 7.34
C GLY A 103 -44.15 2.75 6.22
N GLU A 104 -44.22 4.03 5.86
CA GLU A 104 -43.36 4.63 4.83
C GLU A 104 -42.06 5.19 5.41
N SER A 105 -40.97 5.09 4.64
CA SER A 105 -39.64 5.62 4.98
C SER A 105 -39.17 6.62 3.93
N THR A 106 -38.39 7.63 4.35
CA THR A 106 -37.68 8.55 3.45
C THR A 106 -36.27 8.82 3.98
N THR A 107 -35.38 9.24 3.08
CA THR A 107 -34.01 9.61 3.41
C THR A 107 -33.80 11.10 3.18
N PHE A 108 -33.15 11.75 4.14
CA PHE A 108 -32.75 13.14 4.09
C PHE A 108 -31.23 13.26 3.90
N SER A 109 -30.79 14.25 3.14
CA SER A 109 -29.40 14.39 2.70
C SER A 109 -28.82 15.77 2.97
N VAL A 110 -27.49 15.88 3.02
CA VAL A 110 -26.71 17.11 3.20
C VAL A 110 -25.65 17.27 2.11
N ASN A 111 -25.19 18.50 1.90
CA ASN A 111 -23.96 18.80 1.20
C ASN A 111 -22.90 19.17 2.23
N VAL A 112 -21.78 18.46 2.21
CA VAL A 112 -20.65 18.68 3.11
C VAL A 112 -19.44 19.11 2.28
N ASN A 113 -18.82 20.23 2.64
CA ASN A 113 -17.67 20.79 1.93
C ASN A 113 -16.35 20.28 2.53
N PRO A 114 -15.63 19.35 1.88
CA PRO A 114 -14.41 18.74 2.43
C PRO A 114 -13.32 19.79 2.69
N ALA A 115 -13.21 20.81 1.83
CA ALA A 115 -12.22 21.88 1.97
C ALA A 115 -12.39 22.75 3.23
N ARG A 116 -13.47 22.58 4.01
CA ARG A 116 -13.64 23.20 5.33
C ARG A 116 -13.37 22.26 6.51
N ARG A 117 -13.27 20.96 6.29
CA ARG A 117 -13.11 19.92 7.32
C ARG A 117 -14.09 20.08 8.49
N PRO A 118 -15.40 20.10 8.22
CA PRO A 118 -16.40 20.02 9.28
C PRO A 118 -16.18 18.70 10.05
N GLU A 119 -16.25 18.74 11.38
CA GLU A 119 -16.07 17.54 12.24
C GLU A 119 -17.41 16.89 12.61
N THR A 120 -18.48 17.68 12.70
CA THR A 120 -19.80 17.22 13.14
C THR A 120 -20.95 17.90 12.38
N ILE A 121 -22.06 17.17 12.26
CA ILE A 121 -23.36 17.67 11.83
C ILE A 121 -24.33 17.50 13.01
N GLU A 122 -25.02 18.56 13.38
CA GLU A 122 -26.11 18.56 14.36
C GLU A 122 -27.38 19.11 13.72
N PHE A 123 -28.47 18.36 13.82
CA PHE A 123 -29.73 18.68 13.17
C PHE A 123 -30.92 18.44 14.10
N ASP A 124 -31.93 19.28 13.94
CA ASP A 124 -33.25 19.09 14.52
C ASP A 124 -34.16 18.41 13.52
N LEU A 125 -34.82 17.35 13.97
CA LEU A 125 -35.84 16.60 13.24
C LEU A 125 -37.17 16.83 13.96
N THR A 126 -38.18 17.27 13.20
CA THR A 126 -39.54 17.43 13.70
C THR A 126 -40.50 16.57 12.89
N ALA A 127 -41.50 15.99 13.55
CA ALA A 127 -42.59 15.27 12.88
C ALA A 127 -43.92 15.62 13.54
N VAL A 128 -44.91 15.99 12.72
CA VAL A 128 -46.27 16.34 13.18
C VAL A 128 -47.32 15.56 12.41
N GLY A 129 -48.42 15.21 13.08
CA GLY A 129 -49.58 14.61 12.42
C GLY A 129 -50.10 15.48 11.28
N GLU A 130 -50.44 14.88 10.15
CA GLU A 130 -51.05 15.61 9.03
C GLU A 130 -52.35 16.31 9.49
N GLY A 131 -52.42 17.64 9.32
CA GLY A 131 -53.50 18.47 9.86
C GLY A 131 -53.22 19.10 11.24
N GLY A 132 -52.12 18.74 11.91
CA GLY A 132 -51.65 19.34 13.16
C GLY A 132 -52.14 18.69 14.45
N ASP A 133 -52.96 17.64 14.36
CA ASP A 133 -53.56 16.94 15.51
C ASP A 133 -52.86 15.60 15.83
N GLY A 134 -52.86 15.22 17.11
CA GLY A 134 -52.47 13.89 17.57
C GLY A 134 -50.99 13.75 17.98
N ILE A 135 -50.08 13.65 17.00
CA ILE A 135 -48.67 13.34 17.23
C ILE A 135 -47.80 14.56 16.94
N SER A 136 -46.87 14.86 17.85
CA SER A 136 -45.80 15.83 17.67
C SER A 136 -44.52 15.29 18.31
N VAL A 137 -43.48 15.13 17.49
CA VAL A 137 -42.14 14.69 17.88
C VAL A 137 -41.15 15.77 17.47
N SER A 138 -40.20 16.09 18.35
CA SER A 138 -39.06 16.95 18.06
C SER A 138 -37.85 16.39 18.78
N LEU A 139 -36.76 16.19 18.03
CA LEU A 139 -35.53 15.60 18.53
C LEU A 139 -34.33 16.20 17.81
N THR A 140 -33.30 16.54 18.58
CA THR A 140 -31.97 16.89 18.05
C THR A 140 -31.15 15.61 17.94
N ARG A 141 -30.39 15.48 16.87
CA ARG A 141 -29.40 14.41 16.65
C ARG A 141 -28.10 15.01 16.15
N SER A 142 -27.01 14.31 16.42
CA SER A 142 -25.70 14.64 15.85
C SER A 142 -25.02 13.41 15.31
N THR A 143 -24.10 13.65 14.37
CA THR A 143 -23.22 12.67 13.74
C THR A 143 -21.88 13.33 13.44
N VAL A 144 -20.85 12.51 13.28
CA VAL A 144 -19.51 12.97 12.88
C VAL A 144 -19.40 12.99 11.36
N VAL A 145 -18.63 13.93 10.83
CA VAL A 145 -18.23 13.90 9.42
C VAL A 145 -16.88 13.21 9.32
N GLU A 146 -16.70 12.39 8.28
CA GLU A 146 -15.37 11.92 7.89
C GLU A 146 -15.02 12.33 6.46
N GLU A 147 -13.85 12.96 6.33
CA GLU A 147 -13.11 13.10 5.08
C GLU A 147 -12.41 11.75 4.84
N ILE A 148 -13.17 10.76 4.33
CA ILE A 148 -12.60 9.47 3.92
C ILE A 148 -12.06 9.63 2.50
N ASP A 149 -10.75 9.53 2.34
CA ASP A 149 -10.07 9.49 1.04
C ASP A 149 -10.15 8.06 0.48
N VAL A 150 -11.33 7.72 -0.05
CA VAL A 150 -11.66 6.41 -0.63
C VAL A 150 -11.97 6.58 -2.10
N GLY A 151 -11.05 6.14 -2.96
CA GLY A 151 -11.19 6.24 -4.42
C GLY A 151 -12.42 5.52 -4.96
N ALA A 152 -12.39 4.18 -5.00
CA ALA A 152 -13.42 3.38 -5.67
C ALA A 152 -14.74 3.21 -4.89
N CYS A 153 -14.76 3.49 -3.58
CA CYS A 153 -15.90 3.22 -2.70
C CYS A 153 -16.97 4.32 -2.83
N THR A 154 -18.01 4.11 -3.65
CA THR A 154 -18.96 5.18 -4.03
C THR A 154 -20.43 4.87 -3.74
N GLY A 155 -20.75 3.64 -3.37
CA GLY A 155 -22.08 3.20 -2.97
C GLY A 155 -22.35 3.35 -1.47
N PRO A 156 -23.47 2.77 -0.99
CA PRO A 156 -23.91 2.90 0.40
C PRO A 156 -22.91 2.24 1.37
N ARG A 157 -22.88 2.71 2.62
CA ARG A 157 -22.00 2.19 3.67
C ARG A 157 -22.83 1.59 4.80
N GLN A 158 -22.47 0.39 5.25
CA GLN A 158 -22.99 -0.18 6.48
C GLN A 158 -21.93 -0.06 7.58
N VAL A 159 -22.21 0.76 8.59
CA VAL A 159 -21.24 1.08 9.64
C VAL A 159 -21.52 0.27 10.90
N PHE A 160 -20.49 -0.45 11.36
CA PHE A 160 -20.53 -1.32 12.53
C PHE A 160 -19.81 -0.65 13.70
N ASP A 161 -20.61 -0.11 14.63
CA ASP A 161 -20.15 0.53 15.89
C ASP A 161 -20.00 -0.44 17.07
N ARG A 162 -20.30 -1.73 16.88
CA ARG A 162 -20.26 -2.77 17.92
C ARG A 162 -19.69 -4.06 17.37
N ASN A 163 -19.04 -4.84 18.24
CA ASN A 163 -18.46 -6.12 17.87
C ASN A 163 -19.52 -7.09 17.32
N VAL A 164 -19.17 -7.80 16.25
CA VAL A 164 -20.01 -8.80 15.59
C VAL A 164 -19.46 -10.20 15.91
N ASN A 165 -20.32 -11.07 16.44
CA ASN A 165 -19.97 -12.45 16.72
C ASN A 165 -20.57 -13.38 15.65
N GLY A 166 -19.86 -13.49 14.54
CA GLY A 166 -20.26 -14.15 13.31
C GLY A 166 -19.65 -13.41 12.13
N ASP A 167 -20.15 -13.73 10.95
CA ASP A 167 -19.73 -13.16 9.68
C ASP A 167 -20.54 -11.89 9.35
N ILE A 168 -20.04 -11.08 8.42
CA ILE A 168 -20.76 -9.94 7.82
C ILE A 168 -20.83 -10.19 6.31
N ASP A 169 -22.02 -10.04 5.73
CA ASP A 169 -22.27 -10.18 4.30
C ASP A 169 -23.10 -8.97 3.84
N VAL A 170 -22.57 -8.20 2.89
CA VAL A 170 -23.17 -6.97 2.35
C VAL A 170 -23.27 -7.04 0.82
N ASP A 171 -24.39 -7.59 0.36
CA ASP A 171 -24.81 -7.69 -1.05
C ASP A 171 -24.75 -6.36 -1.86
N ASN A 172 -24.73 -5.20 -1.19
CA ASN A 172 -24.77 -3.89 -1.84
C ASN A 172 -24.06 -2.82 -1.01
N GLY A 173 -22.94 -2.31 -1.53
CA GLY A 173 -22.13 -1.27 -0.89
C GLY A 173 -20.99 -1.79 -0.03
N SER A 174 -20.54 -0.95 0.88
CA SER A 174 -19.30 -1.10 1.65
C SER A 174 -19.56 -1.42 3.13
N VAL A 175 -18.73 -2.28 3.73
CA VAL A 175 -18.64 -2.48 5.18
C VAL A 175 -17.67 -1.47 5.79
N VAL A 176 -18.05 -0.80 6.88
CA VAL A 176 -17.17 0.08 7.65
C VAL A 176 -17.16 -0.37 9.10
N LEU A 177 -16.02 -0.86 9.60
CA LEU A 177 -15.85 -1.15 11.02
C LEU A 177 -15.32 0.10 11.73
N SER A 178 -16.07 0.59 12.72
CA SER A 178 -15.62 1.72 13.56
C SER A 178 -14.38 1.36 14.39
N PRO A 179 -13.63 2.36 14.91
CA PRO A 179 -12.38 2.10 15.62
C PRO A 179 -12.56 1.10 16.76
N THR A 180 -11.61 0.17 16.90
CA THR A 180 -11.60 -0.93 17.87
C THR A 180 -12.69 -2.01 17.72
N VAL A 181 -13.61 -1.89 16.76
CA VAL A 181 -14.68 -2.90 16.53
C VAL A 181 -14.08 -4.20 16.00
N ALA A 182 -14.55 -5.32 16.54
CA ALA A 182 -14.11 -6.66 16.19
C ALA A 182 -15.24 -7.50 15.58
N VAL A 183 -14.97 -8.10 14.42
CA VAL A 183 -15.75 -9.18 13.80
C VAL A 183 -15.02 -10.49 14.07
N ASN A 184 -15.73 -11.51 14.54
CA ASN A 184 -15.11 -12.81 14.85
C ASN A 184 -15.02 -13.76 13.64
N GLY A 185 -15.90 -13.59 12.64
CA GLY A 185 -15.93 -14.36 11.42
C GLY A 185 -15.36 -13.61 10.21
N ASP A 186 -15.89 -13.95 9.04
CA ASP A 186 -15.51 -13.41 7.74
C ASP A 186 -16.26 -12.09 7.44
N VAL A 187 -15.79 -11.31 6.45
CA VAL A 187 -16.45 -10.07 6.00
C VAL A 187 -16.46 -9.97 4.48
N ASP A 188 -17.64 -10.09 3.90
CA ASP A 188 -17.89 -9.94 2.46
C ASP A 188 -18.64 -8.64 2.17
N ALA A 189 -18.19 -7.88 1.17
CA ALA A 189 -18.84 -6.64 0.74
C ALA A 189 -18.80 -6.46 -0.79
N ALA A 190 -19.93 -6.05 -1.38
CA ALA A 190 -20.04 -5.81 -2.82
C ALA A 190 -19.18 -4.63 -3.32
N GLU A 191 -18.78 -3.70 -2.45
CA GLU A 191 -17.78 -2.67 -2.75
C GLU A 191 -16.56 -2.77 -1.82
N CYS A 192 -16.51 -2.00 -0.73
CA CYS A 192 -15.28 -1.87 0.07
C CYS A 192 -15.41 -2.42 1.49
N VAL A 193 -14.29 -2.86 2.06
CA VAL A 193 -14.18 -3.18 3.49
C VAL A 193 -13.20 -2.23 4.16
N ILE A 194 -13.73 -1.32 4.97
CA ILE A 194 -12.97 -0.25 5.65
C ILE A 194 -12.89 -0.58 7.14
N VAL A 195 -11.75 -1.11 7.59
CA VAL A 195 -11.49 -1.44 9.00
C VAL A 195 -10.75 -0.28 9.66
N LYS A 196 -11.45 0.62 10.37
CA LYS A 196 -10.81 1.77 11.02
C LYS A 196 -9.84 1.35 12.14
N ASP A 197 -9.07 2.31 12.64
CA ASP A 197 -8.02 2.17 13.66
C ASP A 197 -8.30 1.09 14.72
N LYS A 198 -7.39 0.11 14.81
CA LYS A 198 -7.42 -1.04 15.74
C LYS A 198 -8.64 -1.96 15.62
N GLY A 199 -9.46 -1.80 14.59
CA GLY A 199 -10.51 -2.75 14.23
C GLY A 199 -9.92 -4.14 13.91
N ARG A 200 -10.76 -5.18 14.00
CA ARG A 200 -10.33 -6.58 13.89
C ARG A 200 -11.32 -7.39 13.07
N ILE A 201 -10.82 -8.21 12.16
CA ILE A 201 -11.60 -9.27 11.49
C ILE A 201 -10.95 -10.61 11.81
N GLY A 202 -11.79 -11.57 12.19
CA GLY A 202 -11.40 -12.85 12.76
C GLY A 202 -11.09 -13.92 11.72
N GLY A 203 -11.74 -13.85 10.56
CA GLY A 203 -11.51 -14.68 9.38
C GLY A 203 -11.07 -13.86 8.16
N ASP A 204 -11.54 -14.27 7.00
CA ASP A 204 -11.18 -13.76 5.66
C ASP A 204 -11.99 -12.50 5.30
N VAL A 205 -11.56 -11.78 4.25
CA VAL A 205 -12.23 -10.57 3.74
C VAL A 205 -12.32 -10.59 2.22
N SER A 206 -13.53 -10.44 1.68
CA SER A 206 -13.77 -10.23 0.25
C SER A 206 -14.42 -8.87 -0.01
N ALA A 207 -13.89 -8.11 -0.97
CA ALA A 207 -14.38 -6.78 -1.32
C ALA A 207 -14.45 -6.60 -2.83
N GLY A 208 -15.63 -6.30 -3.38
CA GLY A 208 -15.79 -6.08 -4.83
C GLY A 208 -15.06 -4.85 -5.42
N ALA A 209 -14.46 -3.99 -4.58
CA ALA A 209 -13.74 -2.78 -5.00
C ALA A 209 -12.44 -2.48 -4.23
N ALA A 210 -12.43 -2.42 -2.89
CA ALA A 210 -11.20 -2.08 -2.15
C ALA A 210 -11.21 -2.47 -0.67
N VAL A 211 -10.03 -2.74 -0.10
CA VAL A 211 -9.88 -3.03 1.34
C VAL A 211 -8.94 -2.03 1.99
N GLN A 212 -9.41 -1.36 3.04
CA GLN A 212 -8.65 -0.34 3.77
C GLN A 212 -8.54 -0.67 5.25
N LEU A 213 -7.31 -0.83 5.75
CA LEU A 213 -7.02 -1.04 7.17
C LEU A 213 -6.44 0.24 7.76
N GLY A 214 -7.11 0.80 8.75
CA GLY A 214 -6.62 1.90 9.58
C GLY A 214 -5.41 1.52 10.44
N SER A 215 -4.93 2.46 11.23
CA SER A 215 -3.72 2.29 12.03
C SER A 215 -3.89 1.15 13.04
N SER A 216 -2.98 0.17 12.99
CA SER A 216 -2.99 -1.03 13.85
C SER A 216 -4.25 -1.90 13.75
N ALA A 217 -5.07 -1.76 12.70
CA ALA A 217 -6.14 -2.70 12.38
C ALA A 217 -5.58 -4.08 12.00
N GLN A 218 -6.38 -5.14 12.14
CA GLN A 218 -5.93 -6.53 11.95
C GLN A 218 -6.98 -7.38 11.22
N ILE A 219 -6.59 -8.03 10.12
CA ILE A 219 -7.33 -9.13 9.51
C ILE A 219 -6.53 -10.41 9.77
N ASN A 220 -7.20 -11.46 10.23
CA ASN A 220 -6.57 -12.73 10.57
C ASN A 220 -6.50 -13.71 9.39
N GLY A 221 -7.46 -13.62 8.47
CA GLY A 221 -7.53 -14.41 7.25
C GLY A 221 -6.80 -13.76 6.08
N ALA A 222 -7.16 -14.23 4.89
CA ALA A 222 -6.78 -13.66 3.61
C ALA A 222 -7.61 -12.40 3.27
N ILE A 223 -7.16 -11.67 2.25
CA ILE A 223 -7.85 -10.51 1.68
C ILE A 223 -7.96 -10.73 0.17
N ASP A 224 -9.17 -10.57 -0.37
CA ASP A 224 -9.48 -10.55 -1.80
C ASP A 224 -10.17 -9.21 -2.13
N ALA A 225 -9.65 -8.47 -3.11
CA ALA A 225 -10.16 -7.16 -3.50
C ALA A 225 -10.22 -6.96 -5.02
N GLY A 226 -11.39 -6.56 -5.54
CA GLY A 226 -11.60 -6.12 -6.94
C GLY A 226 -10.96 -4.76 -7.28
N GLY A 227 -9.85 -4.41 -6.62
CA GLY A 227 -9.16 -3.13 -6.71
C GLY A 227 -8.15 -3.01 -5.57
N ASP A 228 -7.99 -1.83 -4.96
CA ASP A 228 -6.84 -1.52 -4.11
C ASP A 228 -6.92 -2.13 -2.69
N VAL A 229 -5.78 -2.57 -2.16
CA VAL A 229 -5.62 -2.97 -0.75
C VAL A 229 -4.62 -2.05 -0.04
N THR A 230 -5.09 -1.28 0.94
CA THR A 230 -4.27 -0.32 1.71
C THR A 230 -4.18 -0.70 3.19
N LEU A 231 -2.96 -0.87 3.69
CA LEU A 231 -2.64 -1.13 5.10
C LEU A 231 -2.03 0.12 5.76
N GLY A 232 -2.70 0.66 6.77
CA GLY A 232 -2.21 1.80 7.57
C GLY A 232 -1.04 1.48 8.50
N GLU A 233 -0.57 2.47 9.28
CA GLU A 233 0.62 2.29 10.13
C GLU A 233 0.42 1.14 11.14
N LYS A 234 1.31 0.15 11.11
CA LYS A 234 1.26 -1.07 11.95
C LYS A 234 0.05 -1.97 11.72
N ALA A 235 -0.73 -1.78 10.66
CA ALA A 235 -1.81 -2.70 10.28
C ALA A 235 -1.27 -4.12 9.97
N GLN A 236 -2.12 -5.14 10.08
CA GLN A 236 -1.73 -6.54 9.87
C GLN A 236 -2.77 -7.28 9.03
N ALA A 237 -2.38 -7.77 7.86
CA ALA A 237 -3.04 -8.89 7.18
C ALA A 237 -2.24 -10.15 7.54
N LYS A 238 -2.88 -11.24 7.96
CA LYS A 238 -2.16 -12.44 8.42
C LYS A 238 -2.17 -13.60 7.42
N GLY A 239 -3.17 -13.68 6.56
CA GLY A 239 -3.14 -14.52 5.36
C GLY A 239 -2.48 -13.80 4.19
N ASP A 240 -2.82 -14.29 3.00
CA ASP A 240 -2.43 -13.75 1.70
C ASP A 240 -3.25 -12.49 1.36
N VAL A 241 -2.80 -11.72 0.37
CA VAL A 241 -3.50 -10.54 -0.15
C VAL A 241 -3.55 -10.62 -1.67
N ASP A 242 -4.76 -10.66 -2.23
CA ASP A 242 -5.03 -10.56 -3.66
C ASP A 242 -5.79 -9.24 -3.94
N ALA A 243 -5.43 -8.59 -5.05
CA ALA A 243 -5.88 -7.25 -5.41
C ALA A 243 -5.87 -7.07 -6.93
N GLU A 244 -7.01 -6.79 -7.56
CA GLU A 244 -7.02 -6.39 -8.98
C GLU A 244 -6.37 -5.00 -9.21
N GLY A 245 -6.20 -4.20 -8.15
CA GLY A 245 -5.55 -2.89 -8.16
C GLY A 245 -4.17 -2.85 -7.49
N ASP A 246 -3.88 -1.76 -6.79
CA ASP A 246 -2.60 -1.54 -6.09
C ASP A 246 -2.60 -2.14 -4.67
N VAL A 247 -1.43 -2.59 -4.18
CA VAL A 247 -1.25 -2.98 -2.76
C VAL A 247 -0.30 -2.03 -2.05
N SER A 248 -0.80 -1.29 -1.06
CA SER A 248 -0.03 -0.30 -0.29
C SER A 248 0.14 -0.71 1.18
N ALA A 249 1.29 -1.28 1.51
CA ALA A 249 1.67 -1.70 2.86
C ALA A 249 2.36 -0.56 3.65
N GLY A 250 1.57 0.28 4.31
CA GLY A 250 2.04 1.45 5.07
C GLY A 250 3.02 1.13 6.22
N GLY A 251 3.66 2.17 6.77
CA GLY A 251 4.83 2.01 7.65
C GLY A 251 4.64 1.02 8.81
N LYS A 252 5.60 0.11 9.00
CA LYS A 252 5.59 -0.97 10.02
C LYS A 252 4.41 -1.95 9.94
N SER A 253 3.62 -1.94 8.86
CA SER A 253 2.58 -2.94 8.62
C SER A 253 3.18 -4.33 8.37
N GLN A 254 2.36 -5.37 8.40
CA GLN A 254 2.76 -6.74 8.11
C GLN A 254 1.71 -7.43 7.25
N ILE A 255 2.14 -8.04 6.14
CA ILE A 255 1.39 -9.05 5.41
C ILE A 255 1.99 -10.42 5.77
N GLY A 256 1.12 -11.39 6.06
CA GLY A 256 1.49 -12.65 6.69
C GLY A 256 1.76 -13.79 5.71
N GLY A 257 1.13 -13.76 4.55
CA GLY A 257 1.34 -14.66 3.42
C GLY A 257 1.87 -13.94 2.18
N ASP A 258 1.47 -14.42 1.02
CA ASP A 258 1.85 -13.93 -0.31
C ASP A 258 1.05 -12.65 -0.68
N THR A 259 1.46 -11.94 -1.74
CA THR A 259 0.80 -10.72 -2.21
C THR A 259 0.76 -10.66 -3.73
N THR A 260 -0.45 -10.64 -4.30
CA THR A 260 -0.72 -10.44 -5.72
C THR A 260 -1.36 -9.07 -5.92
N ALA A 261 -0.92 -8.33 -6.94
CA ALA A 261 -1.49 -7.04 -7.32
C ALA A 261 -1.58 -6.93 -8.85
N GLY A 262 -2.74 -6.53 -9.37
CA GLY A 262 -2.89 -6.16 -10.78
C GLY A 262 -2.16 -4.86 -11.15
N GLY A 263 -1.93 -3.99 -10.15
CA GLY A 263 -1.17 -2.75 -10.26
C GLY A 263 0.18 -2.78 -9.54
N ASP A 264 0.51 -1.69 -8.85
CA ASP A 264 1.78 -1.48 -8.13
C ASP A 264 1.75 -2.07 -6.70
N VAL A 265 2.90 -2.55 -6.20
CA VAL A 265 3.09 -2.97 -4.81
C VAL A 265 4.05 -2.03 -4.08
N SER A 266 3.51 -1.24 -3.14
CA SER A 266 4.23 -0.25 -2.34
C SER A 266 4.43 -0.72 -0.89
N VAL A 267 5.67 -0.98 -0.47
CA VAL A 267 6.03 -1.48 0.87
C VAL A 267 6.71 -0.38 1.70
N GLY A 268 5.98 0.28 2.59
CA GLY A 268 6.41 1.46 3.36
C GLY A 268 7.49 1.24 4.45
N GLU A 269 7.87 2.31 5.16
CA GLU A 269 9.02 2.28 6.09
C GLU A 269 8.89 1.17 7.15
N LYS A 270 9.84 0.22 7.15
CA LYS A 270 9.86 -0.97 8.03
C LYS A 270 8.66 -1.93 7.91
N ALA A 271 7.83 -1.82 6.87
CA ALA A 271 6.78 -2.79 6.59
C ALA A 271 7.38 -4.15 6.16
N GLN A 272 6.61 -5.23 6.27
CA GLN A 272 7.08 -6.58 5.94
C GLN A 272 6.00 -7.39 5.20
N ILE A 273 6.37 -8.01 4.08
CA ILE A 273 5.62 -9.08 3.42
C ILE A 273 6.41 -10.38 3.68
N LYS A 274 5.73 -11.44 4.11
CA LYS A 274 6.38 -12.71 4.48
C LYS A 274 6.39 -13.76 3.38
N GLY A 275 5.47 -13.67 2.45
CA GLY A 275 5.43 -14.48 1.25
C GLY A 275 6.20 -13.88 0.08
N ASP A 276 5.88 -14.38 -1.10
CA ASP A 276 6.27 -13.86 -2.41
C ASP A 276 5.41 -12.64 -2.80
N VAL A 277 5.86 -11.88 -3.79
CA VAL A 277 5.14 -10.74 -4.38
C VAL A 277 5.05 -10.90 -5.90
N ASP A 278 3.85 -10.76 -6.45
CA ASP A 278 3.56 -10.69 -7.90
C ASP A 278 2.82 -9.37 -8.18
N ALA A 279 3.39 -8.51 -9.03
CA ALA A 279 2.85 -7.19 -9.35
C ALA A 279 2.75 -6.98 -10.87
N GLY A 280 1.56 -6.66 -11.36
CA GLY A 280 1.37 -6.27 -12.77
C GLY A 280 2.08 -4.95 -13.14
N GLY A 281 2.31 -4.09 -12.14
CA GLY A 281 3.08 -2.86 -12.23
C GLY A 281 4.46 -2.94 -11.57
N ASN A 282 4.80 -1.93 -10.76
CA ASN A 282 6.08 -1.73 -10.12
C ASN A 282 6.12 -2.32 -8.69
N VAL A 283 7.32 -2.61 -8.19
CA VAL A 283 7.54 -3.00 -6.78
C VAL A 283 8.45 -1.99 -6.08
N ASP A 284 7.88 -1.23 -5.15
CA ASP A 284 8.49 -0.08 -4.47
C ASP A 284 8.72 -0.37 -2.97
N LEU A 285 9.97 -0.47 -2.53
CA LEU A 285 10.33 -0.70 -1.12
C LEU A 285 10.87 0.57 -0.45
N GLY A 286 10.12 1.11 0.51
CA GLY A 286 10.55 2.17 1.42
C GLY A 286 11.67 1.75 2.38
N SER A 287 12.22 2.69 3.16
CA SER A 287 13.40 2.39 3.99
C SER A 287 13.16 1.25 4.99
N LYS A 288 14.06 0.27 5.02
CA LYS A 288 14.00 -0.95 5.88
C LYS A 288 12.76 -1.83 5.66
N ALA A 289 12.01 -1.64 4.57
CA ALA A 289 10.98 -2.57 4.12
C ALA A 289 11.59 -3.96 3.85
N GLN A 290 10.80 -5.02 3.98
CA GLN A 290 11.26 -6.38 3.70
C GLN A 290 10.20 -7.21 2.99
N ILE A 291 10.53 -7.77 1.83
CA ILE A 291 9.87 -8.96 1.29
C ILE A 291 10.74 -10.17 1.71
N LYS A 292 10.11 -11.29 2.08
CA LYS A 292 10.83 -12.50 2.51
C LYS A 292 10.91 -13.57 1.44
N GLY A 293 9.91 -13.65 0.58
CA GLY A 293 9.95 -14.39 -0.66
C GLY A 293 10.69 -13.65 -1.78
N SER A 294 10.38 -14.05 -3.01
CA SER A 294 10.76 -13.40 -4.27
C SER A 294 9.87 -12.19 -4.58
N ALA A 295 10.23 -11.42 -5.62
CA ALA A 295 9.37 -10.39 -6.19
C ALA A 295 9.40 -10.47 -7.73
N ASP A 296 8.22 -10.54 -8.33
CA ASP A 296 8.00 -10.39 -9.78
C ASP A 296 7.27 -9.06 -10.03
N ALA A 297 7.66 -8.34 -11.08
CA ALA A 297 7.16 -7.02 -11.40
C ALA A 297 7.08 -6.84 -12.93
N GLY A 298 5.89 -6.53 -13.43
CA GLY A 298 5.69 -6.18 -14.84
C GLY A 298 6.38 -4.86 -15.25
N GLY A 299 6.66 -3.99 -14.27
CA GLY A 299 7.38 -2.73 -14.40
C GLY A 299 8.77 -2.74 -13.74
N ASP A 300 9.09 -1.65 -13.04
CA ASP A 300 10.38 -1.45 -12.37
C ASP A 300 10.39 -2.01 -10.94
N VAL A 301 11.58 -2.37 -10.43
CA VAL A 301 11.80 -2.73 -9.01
C VAL A 301 12.72 -1.72 -8.33
N SER A 302 12.17 -0.94 -7.40
CA SER A 302 12.88 0.14 -6.70
C SER A 302 13.00 -0.15 -5.21
N VAL A 303 14.24 -0.22 -4.68
CA VAL A 303 14.49 -0.59 -3.28
C VAL A 303 15.31 0.45 -2.49
N GLY A 304 14.61 1.08 -1.55
CA GLY A 304 15.12 2.15 -0.70
C GLY A 304 16.05 1.70 0.43
N SER A 305 16.50 2.70 1.21
CA SER A 305 17.59 2.53 2.16
C SER A 305 17.37 1.40 3.18
N LYS A 306 18.26 0.39 3.14
CA LYS A 306 18.29 -0.80 4.02
C LYS A 306 17.11 -1.75 3.88
N ALA A 307 16.33 -1.65 2.80
CA ALA A 307 15.32 -2.63 2.46
C ALA A 307 15.92 -3.89 1.79
N GLN A 308 15.14 -4.97 1.73
CA GLN A 308 15.58 -6.31 1.30
C GLN A 308 14.42 -7.11 0.67
N ILE A 309 14.69 -7.83 -0.42
CA ILE A 309 13.88 -8.97 -0.89
C ILE A 309 14.71 -10.24 -0.61
N GLY A 310 14.04 -11.35 -0.31
CA GLY A 310 14.66 -12.56 0.24
C GLY A 310 15.06 -13.59 -0.82
N GLY A 311 14.20 -13.78 -1.81
CA GLY A 311 14.37 -14.68 -2.95
C GLY A 311 14.85 -13.95 -4.20
N ASP A 312 14.37 -14.45 -5.35
CA ASP A 312 14.69 -13.95 -6.68
C ASP A 312 13.98 -12.61 -6.97
N THR A 313 14.41 -11.91 -8.02
CA THR A 313 13.80 -10.64 -8.43
C THR A 313 13.75 -10.54 -9.94
N THR A 314 12.53 -10.39 -10.46
CA THR A 314 12.26 -10.17 -11.89
C THR A 314 11.67 -8.78 -12.06
N ALA A 315 12.14 -8.05 -13.07
CA ALA A 315 11.57 -6.77 -13.47
C ALA A 315 11.39 -6.72 -15.00
N GLY A 316 10.20 -6.38 -15.48
CA GLY A 316 9.97 -6.07 -16.89
C GLY A 316 10.73 -4.81 -17.34
N GLY A 317 11.01 -3.90 -16.40
CA GLY A 317 11.80 -2.68 -16.59
C GLY A 317 13.16 -2.71 -15.88
N ASP A 318 13.50 -1.62 -15.19
CA ASP A 318 14.77 -1.41 -14.50
C ASP A 318 14.75 -1.92 -13.04
N VAL A 319 15.91 -2.26 -12.50
CA VAL A 319 16.10 -2.59 -11.07
C VAL A 319 17.02 -1.55 -10.40
N ALA A 320 16.54 -0.81 -9.40
CA ALA A 320 17.24 0.34 -8.80
C ALA A 320 17.28 0.33 -7.25
N ALA A 321 18.40 0.71 -6.61
CA ALA A 321 18.53 0.69 -5.14
C ALA A 321 19.78 1.37 -4.51
N GLY A 322 19.66 1.77 -3.24
CA GLY A 322 20.77 2.23 -2.38
C GLY A 322 20.34 3.17 -1.23
N GLU A 323 21.14 3.50 -0.20
CA GLU A 323 22.18 2.74 0.50
C GLU A 323 21.54 1.90 1.63
N ASN A 324 21.82 0.63 1.93
CA ASN A 324 22.85 -0.28 1.48
C ASN A 324 22.17 -1.54 0.92
N ALA A 325 22.17 -1.69 -0.41
CA ALA A 325 21.17 -2.41 -1.21
C ALA A 325 21.15 -3.96 -1.11
N GLN A 326 20.01 -4.57 -1.51
CA GLN A 326 19.80 -5.67 -2.50
C GLN A 326 20.89 -6.73 -2.69
N LEU A 327 20.70 -8.01 -3.09
CA LEU A 327 19.59 -8.99 -3.17
C LEU A 327 20.20 -10.42 -3.13
N LYS A 328 19.44 -11.49 -2.83
CA LYS A 328 20.02 -12.85 -2.64
C LYS A 328 19.24 -14.03 -3.26
N GLY A 329 18.52 -13.78 -4.33
CA GLY A 329 18.28 -14.76 -5.39
C GLY A 329 19.02 -14.36 -6.68
N ASP A 330 18.62 -14.95 -7.80
CA ASP A 330 18.93 -14.43 -9.14
C ASP A 330 18.21 -13.08 -9.37
N THR A 331 18.67 -12.30 -10.35
CA THR A 331 18.08 -10.99 -10.69
C THR A 331 18.04 -10.80 -12.20
N ASP A 332 16.83 -10.71 -12.75
CA ASP A 332 16.54 -10.50 -14.17
C ASP A 332 15.87 -9.13 -14.35
N ALA A 333 16.36 -8.35 -15.32
CA ALA A 333 15.81 -7.05 -15.69
C ALA A 333 15.69 -6.93 -17.21
N GLY A 334 14.46 -6.70 -17.71
CA GLY A 334 14.24 -6.33 -19.11
C GLY A 334 14.95 -5.03 -19.51
N GLY A 335 15.14 -4.13 -18.54
CA GLY A 335 15.96 -2.93 -18.61
C GLY A 335 17.37 -3.12 -18.04
N SER A 336 17.78 -2.23 -17.13
CA SER A 336 19.14 -2.13 -16.56
C SER A 336 19.16 -2.34 -15.03
N ILE A 337 20.32 -2.75 -14.49
CA ILE A 337 20.50 -3.04 -13.05
C ILE A 337 21.40 -1.99 -12.36
N SER A 338 20.89 -1.34 -11.29
CA SER A 338 21.39 -0.05 -10.77
C SER A 338 21.50 0.14 -9.21
N LEU A 339 22.42 -0.56 -8.50
CA LEU A 339 22.41 -0.79 -7.03
C LEU A 339 23.71 -0.45 -6.22
N GLY A 340 23.79 0.73 -5.56
CA GLY A 340 24.91 1.15 -4.68
C GLY A 340 24.54 2.37 -3.83
N THR A 341 25.12 2.69 -2.67
CA THR A 341 26.31 2.21 -1.95
C THR A 341 25.96 1.20 -0.86
N GLY A 342 26.60 0.03 -0.86
CA GLY A 342 26.26 -1.16 -0.07
C GLY A 342 26.00 -2.43 -0.89
N ALA A 343 25.92 -2.27 -2.22
CA ALA A 343 25.65 -3.22 -3.31
C ALA A 343 25.83 -4.73 -3.03
N GLN A 344 24.87 -5.55 -3.47
CA GLN A 344 24.96 -7.02 -3.57
C GLN A 344 24.06 -7.49 -4.73
N ILE A 345 24.31 -8.71 -5.23
CA ILE A 345 23.39 -9.72 -5.80
C ILE A 345 24.10 -11.07 -5.52
N LYS A 346 23.40 -12.17 -5.21
CA LYS A 346 24.05 -13.48 -4.92
C LYS A 346 23.46 -14.72 -5.59
N GLY A 347 22.59 -14.53 -6.56
CA GLY A 347 22.53 -15.35 -7.76
C GLY A 347 23.35 -14.71 -8.90
N SER A 348 22.98 -15.03 -10.14
CA SER A 348 23.36 -14.29 -11.36
C SER A 348 22.64 -12.94 -11.45
N ALA A 349 23.13 -12.08 -12.34
CA ALA A 349 22.49 -10.84 -12.74
C ALA A 349 22.45 -10.75 -14.27
N ASP A 350 21.25 -10.76 -14.83
CA ASP A 350 21.03 -10.72 -16.27
C ASP A 350 20.20 -9.46 -16.60
N ALA A 351 20.63 -8.71 -17.61
CA ALA A 351 20.01 -7.44 -18.00
C ALA A 351 19.90 -7.32 -19.52
N GLY A 352 18.72 -6.95 -20.02
CA GLY A 352 18.52 -6.59 -21.43
C GLY A 352 19.24 -5.29 -21.82
N GLY A 353 19.47 -4.41 -20.86
CA GLY A 353 20.29 -3.20 -20.97
C GLY A 353 21.71 -3.39 -20.42
N GLY A 354 22.08 -2.60 -19.40
CA GLY A 354 23.41 -2.63 -18.78
C GLY A 354 23.41 -2.91 -17.27
N ILE A 355 24.57 -3.30 -16.74
CA ILE A 355 24.79 -3.59 -15.31
C ILE A 355 26.02 -2.80 -14.82
N SER A 356 25.94 -2.02 -13.72
CA SER A 356 27.09 -1.13 -13.44
C SER A 356 27.38 -0.70 -11.97
N ILE A 357 27.29 -1.54 -10.90
CA ILE A 357 27.09 -0.94 -9.55
C ILE A 357 27.83 -1.43 -8.26
N GLY A 358 28.34 -0.40 -7.57
CA GLY A 358 28.91 -0.27 -6.22
C GLY A 358 28.59 1.15 -5.72
N GLU A 359 28.75 1.54 -4.45
CA GLU A 359 29.86 1.15 -3.57
C GLU A 359 29.51 0.10 -2.51
N ASN A 360 29.46 -1.19 -2.85
CA ASN A 360 30.24 -2.25 -2.16
C ASN A 360 30.20 -3.55 -3.02
N ALA A 361 30.37 -3.33 -4.34
CA ALA A 361 30.03 -4.13 -5.51
C ALA A 361 30.27 -5.64 -5.40
N GLN A 362 29.33 -6.39 -5.97
CA GLN A 362 29.22 -7.85 -5.94
C GLN A 362 28.37 -8.30 -7.13
N ILE A 363 28.56 -9.55 -7.56
CA ILE A 363 27.57 -10.54 -8.02
C ILE A 363 28.22 -11.91 -7.74
N GLN A 364 27.44 -12.98 -7.48
CA GLN A 364 28.01 -14.31 -7.16
C GLN A 364 27.51 -15.50 -7.99
N GLY A 365 26.73 -15.25 -9.05
CA GLY A 365 26.65 -16.04 -10.28
C GLY A 365 27.40 -15.37 -11.43
N ALA A 366 26.87 -15.47 -12.64
CA ALA A 366 27.34 -14.75 -13.82
C ALA A 366 26.80 -13.30 -13.85
N ALA A 367 27.34 -12.47 -14.74
CA ALA A 367 26.80 -11.14 -15.05
C ALA A 367 26.68 -10.98 -16.58
N THR A 368 25.45 -10.83 -17.08
CA THR A 368 25.15 -10.75 -18.51
C THR A 368 24.48 -9.41 -18.85
N ALA A 369 25.03 -8.67 -19.80
CA ALA A 369 24.40 -7.47 -20.37
C ALA A 369 24.20 -7.67 -21.88
N ASP A 370 22.98 -8.03 -22.30
CA ASP A 370 22.65 -8.41 -23.68
C ASP A 370 22.62 -7.22 -24.65
N GLY A 371 22.40 -6.01 -24.13
CA GLY A 371 22.26 -4.78 -24.91
C GLY A 371 23.10 -3.61 -24.38
N GLY A 372 24.12 -3.89 -23.57
CA GLY A 372 24.94 -2.88 -22.91
C GLY A 372 26.24 -3.41 -22.31
N GLY A 373 26.86 -2.58 -21.47
CA GLY A 373 28.12 -2.88 -20.77
C GLY A 373 27.94 -3.38 -19.33
N VAL A 374 29.01 -3.99 -18.80
CA VAL A 374 29.13 -4.41 -17.39
C VAL A 374 30.23 -3.61 -16.68
N SER A 375 29.93 -2.86 -15.62
CA SER A 375 30.94 -1.97 -15.00
C SER A 375 30.86 -1.79 -13.47
N VAL A 376 31.73 -2.44 -12.67
CA VAL A 376 32.04 -1.87 -11.33
C VAL A 376 33.28 -2.23 -10.51
N GLY A 377 33.95 -1.16 -10.08
CA GLY A 377 34.23 -0.94 -8.66
C GLY A 377 33.24 0.06 -8.05
N ARG A 378 32.92 0.05 -6.76
CA ARG A 378 33.76 -0.42 -5.65
C ARG A 378 32.95 -1.27 -4.67
N ASN A 379 33.45 -2.31 -4.02
CA ASN A 379 34.82 -2.81 -3.91
C ASN A 379 35.17 -3.97 -4.88
N GLY A 380 34.29 -4.30 -5.85
CA GLY A 380 34.54 -5.15 -7.03
C GLY A 380 34.62 -6.66 -6.78
N GLN A 381 33.59 -7.42 -7.19
CA GLN A 381 33.56 -8.89 -7.19
C GLN A 381 32.57 -9.43 -8.23
N ILE A 382 32.99 -10.38 -9.07
CA ILE A 382 32.10 -11.31 -9.80
C ILE A 382 32.69 -12.73 -9.65
N LYS A 383 31.85 -13.77 -9.50
CA LYS A 383 32.32 -15.16 -9.29
C LYS A 383 32.10 -16.11 -10.47
N GLY A 384 31.08 -15.90 -11.28
CA GLY A 384 30.93 -16.56 -12.57
C GLY A 384 31.65 -15.78 -13.65
N ASP A 385 31.17 -16.00 -14.86
CA ASP A 385 31.62 -15.35 -16.09
C ASP A 385 30.98 -13.97 -16.24
N VAL A 386 31.60 -13.12 -17.06
CA VAL A 386 31.07 -11.81 -17.46
C VAL A 386 30.88 -11.83 -18.98
N SER A 387 29.69 -11.46 -19.43
CA SER A 387 29.36 -11.31 -20.84
C SER A 387 28.71 -9.94 -21.06
N ALA A 388 29.30 -9.11 -21.91
CA ALA A 388 28.76 -7.80 -22.27
C ALA A 388 28.71 -7.63 -23.79
N ALA A 389 27.58 -7.14 -24.32
CA ALA A 389 27.48 -6.73 -25.71
C ALA A 389 28.39 -5.52 -26.03
N ASP A 390 28.51 -4.59 -25.08
CA ASP A 390 29.44 -3.45 -25.15
C ASP A 390 30.69 -3.71 -24.26
N ASP A 391 31.02 -2.78 -23.36
CA ASP A 391 32.28 -2.74 -22.60
C ASP A 391 32.23 -3.49 -21.25
N VAL A 392 33.38 -3.95 -20.78
CA VAL A 392 33.60 -4.46 -19.41
C VAL A 392 34.59 -3.57 -18.65
N SER A 393 34.16 -2.95 -17.54
CA SER A 393 34.96 -1.95 -16.79
C SER A 393 34.94 -2.14 -15.26
N LEU A 394 36.00 -2.68 -14.64
CA LEU A 394 36.04 -2.86 -13.18
C LEU A 394 37.33 -2.33 -12.50
N GLY A 395 37.13 -1.39 -11.56
CA GLY A 395 38.07 -1.05 -10.49
C GLY A 395 37.58 0.08 -9.58
N ALA A 396 37.93 0.18 -8.29
CA ALA A 396 38.65 -0.75 -7.40
C ALA A 396 37.71 -1.80 -6.77
N ASN A 397 38.05 -2.99 -6.29
CA ASN A 397 39.31 -3.72 -6.24
C ASN A 397 39.29 -4.92 -7.21
N ALA A 398 38.26 -5.00 -8.06
CA ALA A 398 38.11 -5.86 -9.24
C ALA A 398 38.74 -7.26 -9.18
N GLN A 399 37.90 -8.28 -9.05
CA GLN A 399 38.25 -9.64 -9.49
C GLN A 399 37.06 -10.30 -10.20
N ILE A 400 37.36 -10.93 -11.33
CA ILE A 400 36.49 -11.85 -12.08
C ILE A 400 37.10 -13.25 -11.89
N LYS A 401 36.25 -14.27 -11.68
CA LYS A 401 36.71 -15.66 -11.46
C LYS A 401 36.46 -16.60 -12.61
N GLY A 402 35.40 -16.36 -13.39
CA GLY A 402 35.19 -17.00 -14.67
C GLY A 402 35.94 -16.25 -15.77
N ASP A 403 35.42 -16.39 -16.98
CA ASP A 403 35.86 -15.69 -18.17
C ASP A 403 35.30 -14.26 -18.22
N ALA A 404 35.89 -13.41 -19.06
CA ALA A 404 35.40 -12.07 -19.35
C ALA A 404 35.32 -11.86 -20.87
N ASP A 405 34.10 -11.80 -21.40
CA ASP A 405 33.81 -11.54 -22.81
C ASP A 405 33.12 -10.18 -22.98
N ALA A 406 33.62 -9.39 -23.92
CA ALA A 406 33.13 -8.05 -24.24
C ALA A 406 33.17 -7.83 -25.75
N GLY A 407 32.04 -7.45 -26.34
CA GLY A 407 32.00 -6.98 -27.72
C GLY A 407 32.76 -5.66 -27.93
N GLY A 408 32.83 -4.83 -26.89
CA GLY A 408 33.54 -3.56 -26.84
C GLY A 408 34.94 -3.64 -26.18
N ASP A 409 35.25 -2.65 -25.35
CA ASP A 409 36.51 -2.51 -24.63
C ASP A 409 36.50 -3.28 -23.30
N VAL A 410 37.64 -3.84 -22.89
CA VAL A 410 37.89 -4.36 -21.54
C VAL A 410 38.91 -3.49 -20.81
N SER A 411 38.52 -2.91 -19.67
CA SER A 411 39.38 -2.04 -18.85
C SER A 411 39.32 -2.38 -17.37
N LEU A 412 40.39 -2.96 -16.81
CA LEU A 412 40.42 -3.41 -15.41
C LEU A 412 41.49 -2.71 -14.57
N GLY A 413 41.03 -1.87 -13.64
CA GLY A 413 41.85 -0.80 -13.05
C GLY A 413 41.68 -0.56 -11.55
N ARG A 414 42.35 -1.41 -10.77
CA ARG A 414 42.41 -1.65 -9.31
C ARG A 414 41.55 -2.84 -8.87
N ASN A 415 42.04 -3.81 -8.11
CA ASN A 415 43.38 -4.39 -8.09
C ASN A 415 43.50 -5.49 -9.18
N ALA A 416 42.48 -5.60 -10.04
CA ALA A 416 42.37 -6.37 -11.27
C ALA A 416 43.02 -7.76 -11.24
N GLN A 417 42.22 -8.81 -11.05
CA GLN A 417 42.61 -10.15 -11.50
C GLN A 417 41.45 -10.85 -12.20
N VAL A 418 41.74 -11.44 -13.36
CA VAL A 418 40.87 -12.35 -14.11
C VAL A 418 41.46 -13.76 -13.98
N LYS A 419 40.61 -14.77 -13.84
CA LYS A 419 41.04 -16.17 -13.67
C LYS A 419 40.70 -17.11 -14.82
N GLY A 420 39.66 -16.81 -15.58
CA GLY A 420 39.45 -17.38 -16.89
C GLY A 420 40.16 -16.59 -17.98
N ASP A 421 39.70 -16.80 -19.20
CA ASP A 421 40.18 -16.13 -20.40
C ASP A 421 39.55 -14.73 -20.52
N LEU A 422 40.16 -13.88 -21.36
CA LEU A 422 39.71 -12.51 -21.57
C LEU A 422 39.61 -12.23 -23.07
N THR A 423 38.39 -11.99 -23.53
CA THR A 423 38.09 -11.54 -24.89
C THR A 423 37.70 -10.06 -24.89
N ALA A 424 38.36 -9.27 -25.73
CA ALA A 424 38.03 -7.87 -25.97
C ALA A 424 37.84 -7.64 -27.48
N GLY A 425 36.60 -7.48 -27.93
CA GLY A 425 36.27 -7.22 -29.34
C GLY A 425 36.84 -5.90 -29.86
N SER A 426 37.12 -4.94 -28.97
CA SER A 426 37.82 -3.69 -29.25
C SER A 426 39.13 -3.57 -28.45
N GLY A 427 39.23 -2.70 -27.45
CA GLY A 427 40.46 -2.38 -26.71
C GLY A 427 40.68 -3.18 -25.43
N LEU A 428 41.95 -3.34 -25.03
CA LEU A 428 42.31 -3.96 -23.75
C LEU A 428 43.24 -3.06 -22.93
N GLU A 429 42.80 -2.62 -21.76
CA GLU A 429 43.61 -1.83 -20.80
C GLU A 429 43.73 -2.51 -19.43
N LEU A 430 44.97 -2.73 -18.97
CA LEU A 430 45.30 -3.56 -17.80
C LEU A 430 46.14 -2.81 -16.73
N GLY A 431 45.52 -2.37 -15.63
CA GLY A 431 46.21 -1.98 -14.38
C GLY A 431 45.46 -0.95 -13.52
N GLU A 432 45.52 -0.94 -12.18
CA GLU A 432 46.30 -1.76 -11.23
C GLU A 432 45.58 -3.07 -10.82
N ASN A 433 46.18 -4.13 -10.30
CA ASN A 433 47.57 -4.58 -10.32
C ASN A 433 47.59 -5.78 -11.29
N ALA A 434 47.22 -5.51 -12.55
CA ALA A 434 46.52 -6.46 -13.39
C ALA A 434 47.27 -7.77 -13.62
N ARG A 435 46.56 -8.88 -13.37
CA ARG A 435 46.99 -10.21 -13.77
C ARG A 435 45.83 -10.97 -14.42
N VAL A 436 46.05 -11.46 -15.63
CA VAL A 436 45.17 -12.41 -16.32
C VAL A 436 45.82 -13.79 -16.20
N ASP A 437 45.08 -14.77 -15.69
CA ASP A 437 45.56 -16.14 -15.41
C ASP A 437 45.11 -17.16 -16.47
N GLY A 438 44.68 -16.66 -17.63
CA GLY A 438 44.25 -17.39 -18.83
C GLY A 438 44.77 -16.71 -20.11
N ASP A 439 44.22 -17.10 -21.26
CA ASP A 439 44.57 -16.56 -22.57
C ASP A 439 43.83 -15.24 -22.85
N VAL A 440 44.36 -14.46 -23.80
CA VAL A 440 43.84 -13.13 -24.15
C VAL A 440 43.55 -13.06 -25.65
N SER A 441 42.30 -12.81 -26.01
CA SER A 441 41.87 -12.56 -27.39
C SER A 441 41.52 -11.08 -27.57
N ILE A 442 42.03 -10.48 -28.65
CA ILE A 442 41.86 -9.05 -28.93
C ILE A 442 41.38 -8.86 -30.38
N GLY A 443 40.40 -7.99 -30.59
CA GLY A 443 39.93 -7.62 -31.92
C GLY A 443 40.98 -6.91 -32.79
N SER A 444 40.57 -6.55 -34.01
CA SER A 444 41.42 -5.79 -34.93
C SER A 444 41.36 -4.26 -34.69
N HIS A 445 42.34 -3.53 -35.25
CA HIS A 445 42.39 -2.05 -35.31
C HIS A 445 42.43 -1.34 -33.94
N THR A 446 43.11 -1.94 -32.97
CA THR A 446 42.95 -1.61 -31.55
C THR A 446 44.28 -1.48 -30.79
N THR A 447 44.22 -1.26 -29.47
CA THR A 447 45.39 -1.11 -28.59
C THR A 447 45.32 -2.06 -27.39
N LEU A 448 46.43 -2.77 -27.15
CA LEU A 448 46.72 -3.46 -25.90
C LEU A 448 47.57 -2.54 -25.01
N ARG A 449 47.00 -2.02 -23.93
CA ARG A 449 47.69 -1.18 -22.93
C ARG A 449 48.03 -1.98 -21.67
N MET A 450 49.32 -2.21 -21.44
CA MET A 450 49.81 -2.88 -20.23
C MET A 450 50.41 -1.88 -19.23
N GLY A 451 49.76 -1.75 -18.07
CA GLY A 451 50.23 -0.98 -16.93
C GLY A 451 51.50 -1.55 -16.26
N PRO A 452 52.11 -0.80 -15.30
CA PRO A 452 53.37 -1.19 -14.68
C PRO A 452 53.30 -2.52 -13.93
N ASN A 453 54.17 -3.46 -14.28
CA ASN A 453 54.20 -4.84 -13.75
C ASN A 453 52.94 -5.68 -14.04
N SER A 454 52.06 -5.26 -14.96
CA SER A 454 50.90 -6.07 -15.38
C SER A 454 51.37 -7.36 -16.08
N ALA A 455 50.63 -8.46 -15.89
CA ALA A 455 51.01 -9.77 -16.41
C ALA A 455 49.84 -10.53 -17.06
N ILE A 456 50.04 -10.98 -18.29
CA ILE A 456 49.23 -12.04 -18.92
C ILE A 456 50.05 -13.33 -18.83
N THR A 457 49.48 -14.41 -18.29
CA THR A 457 50.19 -15.69 -18.16
C THR A 457 49.93 -16.67 -19.28
N GLY A 458 48.79 -16.56 -19.96
CA GLY A 458 48.50 -17.28 -21.21
C GLY A 458 49.10 -16.59 -22.43
N GLU A 459 48.74 -17.09 -23.60
CA GLU A 459 49.06 -16.49 -24.89
C GLU A 459 48.16 -15.27 -25.13
N ALA A 460 48.63 -14.31 -25.93
CA ALA A 460 47.83 -13.19 -26.40
C ALA A 460 47.72 -13.28 -27.93
N GLU A 461 46.50 -13.47 -28.42
CA GLU A 461 46.16 -13.53 -29.84
C GLU A 461 45.43 -12.25 -30.28
N ALA A 462 45.38 -12.03 -31.58
CA ALA A 462 44.56 -10.96 -32.17
C ALA A 462 44.00 -11.35 -33.53
N ASP A 463 42.79 -10.87 -33.85
CA ASP A 463 42.11 -11.12 -35.14
C ASP A 463 42.95 -10.70 -36.36
N ASP A 464 43.63 -9.55 -36.27
CA ASP A 464 44.64 -9.09 -37.22
C ASP A 464 45.79 -8.41 -36.47
N PRO A 465 46.87 -9.15 -36.14
CA PRO A 465 48.02 -8.62 -35.42
C PRO A 465 48.71 -7.43 -36.09
N SER A 466 48.53 -7.23 -37.41
CA SER A 466 49.12 -6.10 -38.13
C SER A 466 48.43 -4.76 -37.81
N THR A 467 47.26 -4.82 -37.17
CA THR A 467 46.41 -3.67 -36.84
C THR A 467 46.38 -3.35 -35.35
N VAL A 468 47.02 -4.17 -34.50
CA VAL A 468 47.03 -3.98 -33.04
C VAL A 468 48.32 -3.26 -32.59
N THR A 469 48.16 -2.21 -31.79
CA THR A 469 49.28 -1.50 -31.15
C THR A 469 49.46 -2.00 -29.72
N ILE A 470 50.69 -2.38 -29.33
CA ILE A 470 51.01 -2.74 -27.94
C ILE A 470 51.71 -1.56 -27.25
N GLU A 471 51.12 -1.05 -26.18
CA GLU A 471 51.66 0.02 -25.33
C GLU A 471 52.09 -0.56 -23.97
N CYS A 472 53.41 -0.62 -23.73
CA CYS A 472 53.98 -1.31 -22.58
C CYS A 472 54.58 -0.35 -21.54
N ALA A 473 54.11 -0.44 -20.30
CA ALA A 473 54.80 0.13 -19.15
C ALA A 473 55.89 -0.81 -18.61
N SER A 474 56.79 -0.24 -17.79
CA SER A 474 57.94 -0.96 -17.22
C SER A 474 57.52 -2.23 -16.46
N GLY A 475 58.18 -3.36 -16.76
CA GLY A 475 57.96 -4.61 -16.03
C GLY A 475 56.75 -5.43 -16.49
N ALA A 476 55.97 -4.94 -17.46
CA ALA A 476 54.86 -5.69 -18.04
C ALA A 476 55.33 -6.94 -18.81
N ARG A 477 54.56 -8.03 -18.76
CA ARG A 477 54.90 -9.33 -19.38
C ARG A 477 53.68 -10.03 -19.99
N ILE A 478 53.90 -10.71 -21.12
CA ILE A 478 52.92 -11.56 -21.83
C ILE A 478 53.62 -12.90 -22.10
N ASP A 479 53.00 -14.04 -21.77
CA ASP A 479 53.64 -15.37 -21.75
C ASP A 479 55.12 -15.36 -21.28
N GLY A 480 55.35 -14.76 -20.11
CA GLY A 480 56.70 -14.67 -19.54
C GLY A 480 57.74 -13.89 -20.38
N THR A 481 57.36 -13.26 -21.48
CA THR A 481 58.17 -12.40 -22.36
C THR A 481 57.97 -10.94 -21.97
N PRO A 482 59.01 -10.08 -21.98
CA PRO A 482 58.84 -8.64 -21.77
C PRO A 482 57.89 -8.05 -22.83
N CYS A 483 56.88 -7.31 -22.39
CA CYS A 483 55.83 -6.75 -23.25
C CYS A 483 56.39 -5.97 -24.46
N ASP A 484 57.46 -5.20 -24.27
CA ASP A 484 58.16 -4.40 -25.29
C ASP A 484 58.89 -5.23 -26.36
N SER A 485 58.95 -6.54 -26.17
CA SER A 485 59.51 -7.54 -27.08
C SER A 485 58.51 -8.62 -27.50
N TYR A 486 57.25 -8.52 -27.08
CA TYR A 486 56.21 -9.48 -27.44
C TYR A 486 55.75 -9.25 -28.89
N THR A 487 55.44 -10.35 -29.57
CA THR A 487 54.78 -10.38 -30.87
C THR A 487 53.68 -11.44 -30.78
N PHE A 488 52.48 -11.11 -31.27
CA PHE A 488 51.40 -12.09 -31.44
C PHE A 488 51.88 -13.34 -32.20
N GLY A 489 51.36 -14.50 -31.80
CA GLY A 489 51.72 -15.84 -32.33
C GLY A 489 51.31 -16.08 -33.78
#